data_AF-A0AAW0YG16-F1
#
_entry.id   AF-A0AAW0YG16-F1
#
_cell.length_a   1.000
_cell.length_b   1.000
_cell.length_c   1.000
_cell.angle_alpha   90.00
_cell.angle_beta   90.00
_cell.angle_gamma   90.00
#
_symmetry.space_group_name_H-M   'P 1'
#
loop_
_entity.id
_entity.type
_entity.pdbx_description
1 polymer ?
#
loop_
_entity_poly.entity_id
_entity_poly.type
_entity_poly.pdbx_seq_one_letter_code
_entity_poly.pdbx_strand_id
1 'polypeptide(L)'
;RHWPALGRPGVAAFLHTFSPYFLPVVAASQLDEMASVLRFSLTTLEVAGSGHRPLISSIRGLRTHARLHEAAKPAEAIPGIPYKNMTIGVPKEIWQNEKRVALAPASVTALTKKGFNIVIEDGAGMEAKYYNSAFEEVGAKIVDRSSAFGADIVLKVRQPLIEEVDLLRGGNTLVSFLFPAQNQELLKKLAAKNMTAFAMDCIPRISRAQVFDALSSMANIAGYRAVVEASNHFGRFFTGKFVWKEEVVVWTCCTEPM
;
A
#
# COMPACT_ATOMS: atom_id res chain seq x y z
N ARG A 1 32.15 -24.00 -44.05
CA ARG A 1 30.99 -23.22 -44.57
C ARG A 1 31.28 -21.76 -44.27
N HIS A 2 31.47 -20.98 -45.33
CA HIS A 2 31.74 -19.55 -45.33
C HIS A 2 30.58 -18.77 -44.69
N TRP A 3 30.88 -17.76 -43.87
CA TRP A 3 30.14 -16.49 -43.87
C TRP A 3 31.12 -15.34 -43.60
N PRO A 4 31.08 -14.25 -44.40
CA PRO A 4 32.07 -13.17 -44.35
C PRO A 4 31.68 -12.05 -43.38
N ALA A 5 32.70 -11.30 -42.97
CA ALA A 5 32.60 -10.05 -42.23
C ALA A 5 32.00 -8.93 -43.09
N LEU A 6 31.21 -8.04 -42.49
CA LEU A 6 30.96 -6.68 -42.99
C LEU A 6 30.58 -5.73 -41.85
N GLY A 7 31.41 -4.71 -41.66
CA GLY A 7 30.97 -3.34 -41.41
C GLY A 7 30.64 -2.91 -39.98
N ARG A 8 31.64 -2.35 -39.29
CA ARG A 8 31.39 -1.13 -38.48
C ARG A 8 31.36 0.06 -39.44
N PRO A 9 30.42 0.99 -39.30
CA PRO A 9 30.77 2.23 -38.59
C PRO A 9 29.60 2.80 -37.76
N GLY A 10 29.91 3.74 -36.86
CA GLY A 10 28.93 4.73 -36.41
C GLY A 10 28.49 4.62 -34.95
N VAL A 11 29.16 5.38 -34.10
CA VAL A 11 28.67 5.85 -32.80
C VAL A 11 27.47 6.76 -33.06
N ALA A 12 26.25 6.33 -32.70
CA ALA A 12 25.12 7.18 -32.29
C ALA A 12 23.85 6.31 -32.12
N ALA A 13 23.04 6.66 -31.11
CA ALA A 13 21.65 6.25 -30.92
C ALA A 13 21.37 4.77 -30.54
N PHE A 14 21.58 4.42 -29.26
CA PHE A 14 20.84 3.32 -28.63
C PHE A 14 20.62 3.57 -27.12
N LEU A 15 20.00 4.70 -26.78
CA LEU A 15 19.42 4.96 -25.47
C LEU A 15 18.07 5.67 -25.67
N HIS A 16 17.09 4.98 -26.27
CA HIS A 16 15.69 5.37 -26.17
C HIS A 16 14.81 4.23 -26.71
N THR A 17 14.55 3.24 -25.87
CA THR A 17 13.35 2.38 -25.96
C THR A 17 13.20 1.58 -24.67
N PHE A 18 13.06 2.28 -23.54
CA PHE A 18 12.39 1.69 -22.39
C PHE A 18 10.89 1.77 -22.65
N SER A 19 10.29 0.60 -22.85
CA SER A 19 8.86 0.37 -23.01
C SER A 19 8.07 1.00 -21.85
N PRO A 20 7.15 1.95 -22.09
CA PRO A 20 6.28 2.52 -21.08
C PRO A 20 4.92 1.82 -21.14
N TYR A 21 4.87 0.51 -20.90
CA TYR A 21 3.61 -0.23 -20.87
C TYR A 21 3.66 -1.32 -19.80
N PHE A 22 3.81 -0.94 -18.53
CA PHE A 22 3.32 -1.77 -17.43
C PHE A 22 3.02 -0.87 -16.23
N LEU A 23 1.77 -0.90 -15.77
CA LEU A 23 1.11 -0.01 -14.80
C LEU A 23 0.75 1.36 -15.36
N PRO A 24 -0.56 1.67 -15.47
CA PRO A 24 -1.28 2.09 -14.27
C PRO A 24 -2.81 1.84 -14.30
N VAL A 25 -3.38 1.15 -13.32
CA VAL A 25 -4.80 1.32 -12.97
C VAL A 25 -4.94 1.05 -11.47
N VAL A 26 -5.90 1.70 -10.84
CA VAL A 26 -6.46 1.36 -9.52
C VAL A 26 -5.76 2.03 -8.33
N ALA A 27 -6.09 3.31 -8.07
CA ALA A 27 -5.76 4.01 -6.81
C ALA A 27 -7.00 4.47 -6.00
N ALA A 28 -8.23 4.18 -6.45
CA ALA A 28 -9.45 4.65 -5.72
C ALA A 28 -10.73 3.85 -5.95
N SER A 29 -10.76 2.88 -6.88
CA SER A 29 -11.72 1.77 -6.72
C SER A 29 -11.41 0.93 -5.48
N GLN A 30 -10.22 1.11 -4.91
CA GLN A 30 -9.68 0.35 -3.79
C GLN A 30 -10.43 0.60 -2.49
N LEU A 31 -10.75 1.85 -2.14
CA LEU A 31 -11.46 2.15 -0.88
C LEU A 31 -12.91 1.63 -0.89
N ASP A 32 -13.60 1.73 -2.04
CA ASP A 32 -14.96 1.17 -2.21
C ASP A 32 -14.96 -0.36 -2.27
N GLU A 33 -13.98 -0.99 -2.94
CA GLU A 33 -13.84 -2.45 -2.93
C GLU A 33 -13.51 -2.99 -1.53
N MET A 34 -12.63 -2.31 -0.77
CA MET A 34 -12.32 -2.69 0.61
C MET A 34 -13.57 -2.66 1.51
N ALA A 35 -14.45 -1.65 1.34
CA ALA A 35 -15.72 -1.57 2.08
C ALA A 35 -16.73 -2.68 1.70
N SER A 36 -16.65 -3.20 0.47
CA SER A 36 -17.46 -4.34 -0.02
C SER A 36 -16.98 -5.69 0.55
N VAL A 37 -15.66 -5.89 0.66
CA VAL A 37 -15.07 -7.10 1.24
C VAL A 37 -15.45 -7.29 2.72
N LEU A 38 -15.43 -6.22 3.50
CA LEU A 38 -15.74 -6.25 4.94
C LEU A 38 -17.23 -6.52 5.21
N ARG A 39 -18.14 -6.04 4.36
CA ARG A 39 -19.59 -6.31 4.47
C ARG A 39 -19.96 -7.79 4.28
N PHE A 40 -19.13 -8.56 3.59
CA PHE A 40 -19.38 -9.99 3.34
C PHE A 40 -19.00 -10.89 4.54
N SER A 41 -18.13 -10.42 5.44
CA SER A 41 -17.64 -11.22 6.57
C SER A 41 -18.51 -11.13 7.83
N LEU A 42 -19.34 -10.08 7.96
CA LEU A 42 -20.22 -9.89 9.12
C LEU A 42 -21.54 -10.67 9.01
N THR A 43 -22.00 -10.98 7.80
CA THR A 43 -23.25 -11.73 7.56
C THR A 43 -23.16 -13.22 7.92
N THR A 44 -21.97 -13.75 8.18
CA THR A 44 -21.77 -15.19 8.48
C THR A 44 -21.82 -15.53 9.97
N LEU A 45 -21.86 -14.54 10.87
CA LEU A 45 -21.70 -14.76 12.32
C LEU A 45 -23.00 -14.70 13.15
N GLU A 46 -24.16 -14.36 12.59
CA GLU A 46 -25.41 -14.18 13.35
C GLU A 46 -26.35 -15.39 13.42
N VAL A 47 -26.01 -16.56 12.86
CA VAL A 47 -26.91 -17.73 12.86
C VAL A 47 -26.41 -18.85 13.78
N ALA A 48 -26.33 -18.58 15.09
CA ALA A 48 -26.14 -19.63 16.09
C ALA A 48 -26.80 -19.25 17.43
N GLY A 49 -28.10 -19.58 17.59
CA GLY A 49 -28.81 -19.33 18.85
C GLY A 49 -30.18 -20.02 18.99
N SER A 50 -30.19 -21.17 19.67
CA SER A 50 -31.26 -21.71 20.55
C SER A 50 -32.50 -22.44 19.98
N GLY A 51 -32.81 -23.61 20.58
CA GLY A 51 -34.19 -24.09 20.83
C GLY A 51 -34.70 -25.34 20.07
N HIS A 52 -34.69 -26.51 20.70
CA HIS A 52 -35.31 -27.76 20.22
C HIS A 52 -36.83 -27.83 20.48
N ARG A 53 -37.63 -28.18 19.46
CA ARG A 53 -38.99 -28.79 19.55
C ARG A 53 -39.22 -29.77 18.37
N PRO A 54 -40.03 -30.83 18.53
CA PRO A 54 -39.88 -32.09 17.81
C PRO A 54 -40.47 -32.09 16.39
N LEU A 55 -39.97 -33.07 15.63
CA LEU A 55 -40.15 -33.29 14.19
C LEU A 55 -41.61 -33.58 13.81
N ILE A 56 -42.23 -32.64 13.10
CA ILE A 56 -43.37 -32.91 12.22
C ILE A 56 -42.85 -32.94 10.79
N SER A 57 -42.93 -34.12 10.19
CA SER A 57 -42.62 -34.38 8.79
C SER A 57 -43.62 -33.66 7.88
N SER A 58 -43.18 -32.61 7.20
CA SER A 58 -43.79 -32.19 5.93
C SER A 58 -42.82 -31.25 5.22
N ILE A 59 -42.23 -31.77 4.13
CA ILE A 59 -41.67 -31.05 2.97
C ILE A 59 -41.21 -29.62 3.32
N ARG A 60 -40.03 -29.50 3.92
CA ARG A 60 -39.32 -28.21 4.00
C ARG A 60 -38.91 -27.83 2.59
N GLY A 61 -39.77 -27.05 1.94
CA GLY A 61 -39.50 -26.45 0.65
C GLY A 61 -38.10 -25.83 0.65
N LEU A 62 -37.30 -26.23 -0.33
CA LEU A 62 -36.13 -25.50 -0.77
C LEU A 62 -36.56 -24.04 -0.95
N ARG A 63 -36.31 -23.20 0.05
CA ARG A 63 -36.40 -21.75 -0.10
C ARG A 63 -35.27 -21.39 -1.06
N THR A 64 -35.60 -21.29 -2.33
CA THR A 64 -34.70 -20.88 -3.40
C THR A 64 -34.01 -19.59 -2.98
N HIS A 65 -32.68 -19.52 -3.13
CA HIS A 65 -31.88 -18.32 -2.88
C HIS A 65 -32.48 -17.06 -3.54
N ALA A 66 -33.24 -17.24 -4.63
CA ALA A 66 -34.02 -16.21 -5.31
C ALA A 66 -34.93 -15.39 -4.37
N ARG A 67 -35.68 -16.02 -3.45
CA ARG A 67 -36.55 -15.26 -2.52
C ARG A 67 -35.79 -14.52 -1.43
N LEU A 68 -34.58 -14.96 -1.08
CA LEU A 68 -33.70 -14.24 -0.14
C LEU A 68 -33.11 -13.00 -0.81
N HIS A 69 -32.78 -13.06 -2.10
CA HIS A 69 -32.40 -11.89 -2.89
C HIS A 69 -33.56 -10.92 -3.09
N GLU A 70 -34.78 -11.43 -3.26
CA GLU A 70 -35.99 -10.62 -3.47
C GLU A 70 -36.48 -9.92 -2.19
N ALA A 71 -36.18 -10.49 -1.01
CA ALA A 71 -36.47 -9.87 0.29
C ALA A 71 -35.37 -8.92 0.80
N ALA A 72 -34.20 -8.90 0.15
CA ALA A 72 -33.18 -7.90 0.45
C ALA A 72 -33.62 -6.57 -0.17
N LYS A 73 -34.26 -5.72 0.64
CA LYS A 73 -34.45 -4.30 0.31
C LYS A 73 -33.12 -3.78 -0.27
N PRO A 74 -33.12 -3.11 -1.45
CA PRO A 74 -31.91 -2.45 -1.90
C PRO A 74 -31.49 -1.51 -0.78
N ALA A 75 -30.30 -1.73 -0.24
CA ALA A 75 -29.75 -0.87 0.81
C ALA A 75 -29.87 0.57 0.32
N GLU A 76 -30.53 1.43 1.10
CA GLU A 76 -30.67 2.84 0.77
C GLU A 76 -29.28 3.38 0.39
N ALA A 77 -29.19 3.98 -0.80
CA ALA A 77 -27.94 4.47 -1.34
C ALA A 77 -27.42 5.57 -0.41
N ILE A 78 -26.45 5.24 0.45
CA ILE A 78 -25.80 6.21 1.31
C ILE A 78 -25.18 7.27 0.38
N PRO A 79 -25.58 8.55 0.48
CA PRO A 79 -25.01 9.59 -0.37
C PRO A 79 -23.52 9.71 -0.07
N GLY A 80 -22.68 9.29 -1.01
CA GLY A 80 -21.24 9.44 -0.92
C GLY A 80 -20.86 10.92 -1.00
N ILE A 81 -19.77 11.28 -0.30
CA ILE A 81 -19.20 12.63 -0.41
C ILE A 81 -18.44 12.68 -1.75
N PRO A 82 -18.64 13.73 -2.58
CA PRO A 82 -17.94 13.86 -3.84
C PRO A 82 -16.43 14.06 -3.64
N TYR A 83 -15.61 13.43 -4.51
CA TYR A 83 -14.15 13.44 -4.40
C TYR A 83 -13.51 14.84 -4.35
N LYS A 84 -14.10 15.81 -5.05
CA LYS A 84 -13.62 17.21 -5.07
C LYS A 84 -13.64 17.89 -3.70
N ASN A 85 -14.51 17.41 -2.80
CA ASN A 85 -14.66 17.96 -1.46
C ASN A 85 -13.81 17.21 -0.43
N MET A 86 -13.13 16.12 -0.83
CA MET A 86 -12.26 15.35 0.04
C MET A 86 -10.80 15.74 -0.14
N THR A 87 -10.11 15.86 0.98
CA THR A 87 -8.68 16.14 1.02
C THR A 87 -7.92 14.95 1.57
N ILE A 88 -6.85 14.55 0.88
CA ILE A 88 -5.91 13.51 1.29
C ILE A 88 -4.64 14.17 1.79
N GLY A 89 -4.28 13.90 3.05
CA GLY A 89 -3.08 14.39 3.72
C GLY A 89 -1.99 13.33 3.82
N VAL A 90 -0.77 13.72 3.50
CA VAL A 90 0.44 12.90 3.68
C VAL A 90 1.41 13.62 4.62
N PRO A 91 1.40 13.30 5.92
CA PRO A 91 2.36 13.83 6.86
C PRO A 91 3.74 13.16 6.72
N LYS A 92 4.76 13.84 7.23
CA LYS A 92 6.13 13.33 7.32
C LYS A 92 6.27 12.34 8.48
N GLU A 93 6.94 11.23 8.22
CA GLU A 93 7.26 10.24 9.24
C GLU A 93 8.34 10.77 10.21
N ILE A 94 8.06 10.71 11.52
CA ILE A 94 9.03 11.08 12.58
C ILE A 94 9.82 9.87 13.10
N TRP A 95 9.40 8.65 12.77
CA TRP A 95 10.04 7.45 13.30
C TRP A 95 11.53 7.40 12.92
N GLN A 96 12.37 7.03 13.90
CA GLN A 96 13.82 6.95 13.68
C GLN A 96 14.13 6.02 12.51
N ASN A 97 14.95 6.50 11.57
CA ASN A 97 15.35 5.80 10.35
C ASN A 97 14.21 5.39 9.41
N GLU A 98 13.01 5.96 9.55
CA GLU A 98 11.94 5.77 8.58
C GLU A 98 12.17 6.68 7.37
N LYS A 99 12.44 6.07 6.22
CA LYS A 99 12.77 6.78 4.98
C LYS A 99 11.67 6.72 3.93
N ARG A 100 10.62 5.94 4.18
CA ARG A 100 9.51 5.77 3.23
C ARG A 100 8.51 6.92 3.37
N VAL A 101 7.78 7.16 2.29
CA VAL A 101 6.65 8.10 2.23
C VAL A 101 5.39 7.35 1.82
N ALA A 102 4.22 7.75 2.32
CA ALA A 102 2.97 7.03 2.05
C ALA A 102 2.50 7.15 0.59
N LEU A 103 2.80 8.27 -0.09
CA LEU A 103 2.51 8.47 -1.51
C LEU A 103 3.77 8.84 -2.29
N ALA A 104 3.96 8.18 -3.43
CA ALA A 104 4.90 8.58 -4.46
C ALA A 104 4.24 9.56 -5.45
N PRO A 105 5.00 10.43 -6.14
CA PRO A 105 4.45 11.38 -7.12
C PRO A 105 3.56 10.71 -8.18
N ALA A 106 3.91 9.51 -8.66
CA ALA A 106 3.08 8.77 -9.62
C ALA A 106 1.68 8.43 -9.07
N SER A 107 1.58 8.08 -7.78
CA SER A 107 0.32 7.81 -7.10
C SER A 107 -0.50 9.09 -6.89
N VAL A 108 0.17 10.21 -6.62
CA VAL A 108 -0.44 11.55 -6.53
C VAL A 108 -1.10 11.92 -7.86
N THR A 109 -0.44 11.64 -9.00
CA THR A 109 -1.02 11.88 -10.33
C THR A 109 -2.32 11.09 -10.51
N ALA A 110 -2.33 9.81 -10.10
CA ALA A 110 -3.48 8.93 -10.25
C ALA A 110 -4.67 9.38 -9.37
N LEU A 111 -4.41 9.88 -8.16
CA LEU A 111 -5.42 10.39 -7.24
C LEU A 111 -5.97 11.74 -7.68
N THR A 112 -5.11 12.63 -8.16
CA THR A 112 -5.51 13.95 -8.68
C THR A 112 -6.42 13.81 -9.92
N LYS A 113 -6.12 12.86 -10.81
CA LYS A 113 -6.98 12.53 -11.97
C LYS A 113 -8.39 12.10 -11.58
N LYS A 114 -8.58 11.57 -10.38
CA LYS A 114 -9.90 11.18 -9.85
C LYS A 114 -10.63 12.32 -9.16
N GLY A 115 -9.96 13.46 -8.97
CA GLY A 115 -10.53 14.69 -8.43
C GLY A 115 -10.32 14.89 -6.93
N PHE A 116 -9.41 14.14 -6.30
CA PHE A 116 -9.03 14.40 -4.90
C PHE A 116 -8.10 15.60 -4.78
N ASN A 117 -8.24 16.38 -3.70
CA ASN A 117 -7.26 17.38 -3.32
C ASN A 117 -6.18 16.71 -2.46
N ILE A 118 -4.91 16.89 -2.81
CA ILE A 118 -3.80 16.23 -2.11
C ILE A 118 -2.93 17.29 -1.44
N VAL A 119 -2.71 17.13 -0.14
CA VAL A 119 -1.83 17.97 0.66
C VAL A 119 -0.71 17.13 1.25
N ILE A 120 0.52 17.62 1.16
CA ILE A 120 1.72 16.90 1.57
C ILE A 120 2.52 17.81 2.51
N GLU A 121 2.97 17.27 3.64
CA GLU A 121 3.84 18.01 4.57
C GLU A 121 5.19 18.33 3.92
N ASP A 122 5.67 19.54 4.18
CA ASP A 122 7.00 19.97 3.72
C ASP A 122 8.10 18.96 4.10
N GLY A 123 8.80 18.45 3.09
CA GLY A 123 9.91 17.52 3.28
C GLY A 123 9.50 16.09 3.64
N ALA A 124 8.23 15.70 3.48
CA ALA A 124 7.76 14.32 3.73
C ALA A 124 8.46 13.27 2.85
N GLY A 125 8.82 13.64 1.62
CA GLY A 125 9.46 12.74 0.64
C GLY A 125 10.99 12.79 0.58
N MET A 126 11.64 13.66 1.35
CA MET A 126 13.08 13.95 1.18
C MET A 126 13.95 12.71 1.38
N GLU A 127 13.68 11.92 2.41
CA GLU A 127 14.40 10.66 2.68
C GLU A 127 14.13 9.58 1.62
N ALA A 128 12.96 9.63 0.98
CA ALA A 128 12.57 8.77 -0.13
C ALA A 128 13.12 9.26 -1.49
N LYS A 129 13.92 10.34 -1.50
CA LYS A 129 14.44 11.01 -2.71
C LYS A 129 13.35 11.64 -3.59
N TYR A 130 12.24 12.05 -2.99
CA TYR A 130 11.21 12.86 -3.65
C TYR A 130 11.25 14.28 -3.09
N TYR A 131 11.66 15.23 -3.93
CA TYR A 131 11.66 16.65 -3.59
C TYR A 131 10.24 17.22 -3.67
N ASN A 132 9.98 18.29 -2.92
CA ASN A 132 8.69 18.99 -2.91
C ASN A 132 8.25 19.43 -4.32
N SER A 133 9.18 19.90 -5.15
CA SER A 133 8.89 20.33 -6.52
C SER A 133 8.24 19.22 -7.35
N ALA A 134 8.67 17.97 -7.17
CA ALA A 134 8.10 16.82 -7.87
C ALA A 134 6.64 16.53 -7.45
N PHE A 135 6.24 16.94 -6.25
CA PHE A 135 4.85 16.83 -5.80
C PHE A 135 3.99 17.99 -6.32
N GLU A 136 4.54 19.21 -6.32
CA GLU A 136 3.87 20.41 -6.84
C GLU A 136 3.58 20.30 -8.34
N GLU A 137 4.54 19.80 -9.13
CA GLU A 137 4.39 19.53 -10.57
C GLU A 137 3.22 18.59 -10.89
N VAL A 138 2.90 17.69 -9.94
CA VAL A 138 1.86 16.68 -10.09
C VAL A 138 0.50 17.18 -9.55
N GLY A 139 0.45 18.39 -8.98
CA GLY A 139 -0.77 19.02 -8.49
C GLY A 139 -1.06 18.80 -7.00
N ALA A 140 -0.10 18.30 -6.23
CA ALA A 140 -0.20 18.33 -4.77
C ALA A 140 0.16 19.71 -4.22
N LYS A 141 -0.41 20.07 -3.07
CA LYS A 141 -0.08 21.30 -2.35
C LYS A 141 0.85 20.96 -1.17
N ILE A 142 1.95 21.69 -1.05
CA ILE A 142 2.83 21.59 0.11
C ILE A 142 2.23 22.41 1.25
N VAL A 143 2.12 21.81 2.43
CA VAL A 143 1.51 22.40 3.62
C VAL A 143 2.34 22.16 4.87
N ASP A 144 2.00 22.84 5.95
CA ASP A 144 2.52 22.59 7.27
C ASP A 144 1.99 21.28 7.86
N ARG A 145 2.69 20.81 8.90
CA ARG A 145 2.37 19.57 9.61
C ARG A 145 0.93 19.52 10.11
N SER A 146 0.45 20.57 10.78
CA SER A 146 -0.92 20.60 11.33
C SER A 146 -1.97 20.46 10.22
N SER A 147 -1.78 21.16 9.10
CA SER A 147 -2.69 21.06 7.95
C SER A 147 -2.70 19.68 7.31
N ALA A 148 -1.55 18.99 7.25
CA ALA A 148 -1.48 17.63 6.72
C ALA A 148 -2.28 16.61 7.57
N PHE A 149 -2.22 16.73 8.90
CA PHE A 149 -3.03 15.90 9.81
C PHE A 149 -4.52 16.30 9.86
N GLY A 150 -4.84 17.56 9.49
CA GLY A 150 -6.20 18.09 9.43
C GLY A 150 -7.04 17.64 8.23
N ALA A 151 -6.44 16.91 7.27
CA ALA A 151 -7.13 16.41 6.06
C ALA A 151 -8.16 15.32 6.38
N ASP A 152 -9.18 15.16 5.52
CA ASP A 152 -10.27 14.18 5.74
C ASP A 152 -9.75 12.72 5.74
N ILE A 153 -8.79 12.44 4.87
CA ILE A 153 -8.09 11.15 4.79
C ILE A 153 -6.61 11.39 5.06
N VAL A 154 -6.05 10.75 6.08
CA VAL A 154 -4.63 10.82 6.40
C VAL A 154 -3.97 9.50 6.05
N LEU A 155 -2.93 9.56 5.23
CA LEU A 155 -2.16 8.40 4.79
C LEU A 155 -0.79 8.41 5.47
N LYS A 156 -0.53 7.39 6.30
CA LYS A 156 0.76 7.18 6.96
C LYS A 156 1.29 5.80 6.65
N VAL A 157 2.61 5.63 6.70
CA VAL A 157 3.22 4.31 6.59
C VAL A 157 3.07 3.62 7.95
N ARG A 158 3.70 4.16 8.99
CA ARG A 158 3.66 3.56 10.33
C ARG A 158 2.45 4.02 11.14
N GLN A 159 2.24 3.38 12.29
CA GLN A 159 1.28 3.86 13.28
C GLN A 159 1.59 5.31 13.69
N PRO A 160 0.57 6.16 13.90
CA PRO A 160 0.80 7.49 14.46
C PRO A 160 1.36 7.37 15.88
N LEU A 161 2.19 8.31 16.28
CA LEU A 161 2.58 8.46 17.68
C LEU A 161 1.38 8.97 18.48
N ILE A 162 1.40 8.73 19.79
CA ILE A 162 0.32 9.14 20.69
C ILE A 162 0.06 10.65 20.62
N GLU A 163 1.12 11.44 20.44
CA GLU A 163 1.06 12.91 20.28
C GLU A 163 0.50 13.33 18.91
N GLU A 164 0.78 12.55 17.86
CA GLU A 164 0.24 12.81 16.51
C GLU A 164 -1.27 12.57 16.45
N VAL A 165 -1.79 11.67 17.29
CA VAL A 165 -3.24 11.42 17.37
C VAL A 165 -3.99 12.68 17.75
N ASP A 166 -3.41 13.57 18.57
CA ASP A 166 -4.06 14.79 19.01
C ASP A 166 -4.25 15.82 17.88
N LEU A 167 -3.39 15.79 16.86
CA LEU A 167 -3.46 16.65 15.66
C LEU A 167 -4.54 16.21 14.66
N LEU A 168 -4.97 14.94 14.74
CA LEU A 168 -6.03 14.43 13.86
C LEU A 168 -7.38 15.06 14.21
N ARG A 169 -8.11 15.47 13.17
CA ARG A 169 -9.50 15.94 13.31
C ARG A 169 -10.43 14.74 13.59
N GLY A 170 -11.43 14.97 14.43
CA GLY A 170 -12.44 13.94 14.74
C GLY A 170 -13.26 13.55 13.51
N GLY A 171 -13.52 12.26 13.34
CA GLY A 171 -14.22 11.72 12.16
C GLY A 171 -13.35 11.51 10.91
N ASN A 172 -12.05 11.80 10.97
CA ASN A 172 -11.14 11.54 9.86
C ASN A 172 -10.95 10.05 9.60
N THR A 173 -10.54 9.73 8.36
CA THR A 173 -10.12 8.40 7.96
C THR A 173 -8.60 8.29 8.00
N LEU A 174 -8.07 7.36 8.80
CA LEU A 174 -6.65 7.06 8.87
C LEU A 174 -6.35 5.76 8.14
N VAL A 175 -5.39 5.76 7.22
CA VAL A 175 -4.87 4.54 6.59
C VAL A 175 -3.40 4.41 6.95
N SER A 176 -3.05 3.37 7.71
CA SER A 176 -1.67 3.11 8.14
C SER A 176 -1.50 1.68 8.66
N PHE A 177 -0.26 1.26 8.95
CA PHE A 177 -0.03 0.08 9.78
C PHE A 177 -0.37 0.40 11.24
N LEU A 178 -1.29 -0.33 11.85
CA LEU A 178 -1.79 -0.04 13.21
C LEU A 178 -1.46 -1.13 14.22
N PHE A 179 -1.35 -2.39 13.77
CA PHE A 179 -1.04 -3.52 14.63
C PHE A 179 -1.98 -3.60 15.85
N PRO A 180 -3.29 -3.78 15.64
CA PRO A 180 -4.30 -3.59 16.67
C PRO A 180 -4.15 -4.54 17.87
N ALA A 181 -3.56 -5.72 17.65
CA ALA A 181 -3.31 -6.69 18.72
C ALA A 181 -2.26 -6.19 19.75
N GLN A 182 -1.27 -5.42 19.31
CA GLN A 182 -0.20 -4.92 20.18
C GLN A 182 -0.49 -3.53 20.75
N ASN A 183 -1.14 -2.66 19.99
CA ASN A 183 -1.28 -1.23 20.33
C ASN A 183 -2.69 -0.87 20.84
N GLN A 184 -3.12 -1.48 21.95
CA GLN A 184 -4.49 -1.23 22.48
C GLN A 184 -4.70 0.21 22.95
N GLU A 185 -3.67 0.87 23.50
CA GLU A 185 -3.77 2.25 23.99
C GLU A 185 -4.01 3.24 22.84
N LEU A 186 -3.33 3.05 21.72
CA LEU A 186 -3.50 3.85 20.51
C LEU A 186 -4.92 3.70 19.95
N LEU A 187 -5.44 2.47 19.91
CA LEU A 187 -6.81 2.21 19.48
C LEU A 187 -7.83 2.91 20.37
N LYS A 188 -7.65 2.89 21.69
CA LYS A 188 -8.55 3.60 22.63
C LYS A 188 -8.57 5.10 22.34
N LYS A 189 -7.43 5.72 22.05
CA LYS A 189 -7.35 7.15 21.69
C LYS A 189 -8.01 7.45 20.34
N LEU A 190 -7.78 6.62 19.33
CA LEU A 190 -8.42 6.77 18.02
C LEU A 190 -9.95 6.59 18.12
N ALA A 191 -10.40 5.63 18.93
CA ALA A 191 -11.82 5.40 19.20
C ALA A 191 -12.46 6.57 19.95
N ALA A 192 -11.76 7.16 20.93
CA ALA A 192 -12.24 8.34 21.65
C ALA A 192 -12.47 9.56 20.72
N LYS A 193 -11.74 9.63 19.60
CA LYS A 193 -11.91 10.66 18.56
C LYS A 193 -12.92 10.30 17.47
N ASN A 194 -13.64 9.19 17.59
CA ASN A 194 -14.58 8.67 16.58
C ASN A 194 -13.96 8.59 15.17
N MET A 195 -12.70 8.15 15.08
CA MET A 195 -11.99 8.05 13.82
C MET A 195 -12.25 6.72 13.12
N THR A 196 -12.28 6.74 11.79
CA THR A 196 -12.29 5.51 10.98
C THR A 196 -10.84 5.14 10.66
N ALA A 197 -10.38 3.97 11.08
CA ALA A 197 -9.00 3.57 10.89
C ALA A 197 -8.90 2.26 10.10
N PHE A 198 -8.19 2.29 8.97
CA PHE A 198 -7.88 1.13 8.15
C PHE A 198 -6.46 0.64 8.47
N ALA A 199 -6.41 -0.53 9.10
CA ALA A 199 -5.16 -1.22 9.43
C ALA A 199 -4.66 -2.02 8.23
N MET A 200 -3.59 -1.55 7.58
CA MET A 200 -2.99 -2.21 6.41
C MET A 200 -2.38 -3.58 6.72
N ASP A 201 -2.13 -3.87 8.00
CA ASP A 201 -1.69 -5.17 8.49
C ASP A 201 -2.81 -6.21 8.60
N CYS A 202 -4.07 -5.77 8.73
CA CYS A 202 -5.23 -6.63 8.91
C CYS A 202 -5.97 -6.95 7.60
N ILE A 203 -5.32 -6.74 6.46
CA ILE A 203 -5.92 -7.03 5.14
C ILE A 203 -6.09 -8.54 4.99
N PRO A 204 -7.30 -9.04 4.68
CA PRO A 204 -7.53 -10.46 4.53
C PRO A 204 -6.75 -11.01 3.33
N ARG A 205 -6.09 -12.15 3.52
CA ARG A 205 -5.31 -12.81 2.46
C ARG A 205 -6.21 -13.60 1.52
N ILE A 206 -6.89 -12.87 0.63
CA ILE A 206 -7.81 -13.40 -0.39
C ILE A 206 -7.47 -12.79 -1.75
N SER A 207 -7.77 -13.49 -2.84
CA SER A 207 -7.38 -13.11 -4.21
C SER A 207 -7.74 -11.67 -4.59
N ARG A 208 -8.96 -11.21 -4.24
CA ARG A 208 -9.42 -9.83 -4.51
C ARG A 208 -8.65 -8.75 -3.75
N ALA A 209 -8.11 -9.06 -2.57
CA ALA A 209 -7.44 -8.08 -1.71
C ALA A 209 -5.91 -8.11 -1.89
N GLN A 210 -5.37 -9.01 -2.71
CA GLN A 210 -3.93 -9.19 -2.90
C GLN A 210 -3.24 -7.92 -3.42
N VAL A 211 -3.94 -7.11 -4.22
CA VAL A 211 -3.40 -5.83 -4.74
C VAL A 211 -3.21 -4.79 -3.64
N PHE A 212 -3.89 -4.94 -2.51
CA PHE A 212 -3.83 -4.02 -1.36
C PHE A 212 -2.90 -4.54 -0.26
N ASP A 213 -2.36 -5.76 -0.38
CA ASP A 213 -1.51 -6.38 0.64
C ASP A 213 -0.14 -5.69 0.71
N ALA A 214 -0.05 -4.72 1.60
CA ALA A 214 1.16 -3.97 1.87
C ALA A 214 2.24 -4.84 2.55
N LEU A 215 1.87 -5.86 3.32
CA LEU A 215 2.85 -6.76 3.97
C LEU A 215 3.58 -7.61 2.93
N SER A 216 2.87 -8.14 1.94
CA SER A 216 3.46 -8.91 0.84
C SER A 216 4.43 -8.06 0.02
N SER A 217 4.06 -6.82 -0.27
CA SER A 217 4.92 -5.87 -0.99
C SER A 217 6.20 -5.54 -0.21
N MET A 218 6.09 -5.30 1.11
CA MET A 218 7.26 -5.04 1.96
C MET A 218 8.14 -6.27 2.16
N ALA A 219 7.54 -7.47 2.26
CA ALA A 219 8.28 -8.72 2.36
C ALA A 219 9.11 -9.00 1.10
N ASN A 220 8.56 -8.71 -0.08
CA ASN A 220 9.29 -8.84 -1.35
C ASN A 220 10.51 -7.89 -1.41
N ILE A 221 10.31 -6.60 -1.06
CA ILE A 221 11.40 -5.62 -1.02
C ILE A 221 12.47 -6.03 0.00
N ALA A 222 12.05 -6.49 1.18
CA ALA A 222 12.97 -6.96 2.22
C ALA A 222 13.78 -8.18 1.77
N GLY A 223 13.14 -9.15 1.11
CA GLY A 223 13.82 -10.32 0.56
C GLY A 223 14.87 -9.95 -0.48
N TYR A 224 14.54 -9.03 -1.40
CA TYR A 224 15.50 -8.51 -2.37
C TYR A 224 16.67 -7.78 -1.69
N ARG A 225 16.38 -6.90 -0.73
CA ARG A 225 17.43 -6.17 0.00
C ARG A 225 18.34 -7.12 0.78
N ALA A 226 17.79 -8.17 1.39
CA ALA A 226 18.58 -9.16 2.12
C ALA A 226 19.65 -9.84 1.24
N VAL A 227 19.31 -10.17 -0.02
CA VAL A 227 20.28 -10.74 -0.97
C VAL A 227 21.37 -9.74 -1.34
N VAL A 228 21.01 -8.46 -1.51
CA VAL A 228 22.00 -7.40 -1.79
C VAL A 228 22.94 -7.19 -0.60
N GLU A 229 22.43 -7.19 0.63
CA GLU A 229 23.28 -7.08 1.82
C GLU A 229 24.16 -8.31 2.00
N ALA A 230 23.61 -9.51 1.77
CA ALA A 230 24.39 -10.74 1.78
C ALA A 230 25.53 -10.68 0.75
N SER A 231 25.28 -10.11 -0.43
CA SER A 231 26.30 -9.92 -1.47
C SER A 231 27.45 -9.02 -1.03
N ASN A 232 27.12 -7.99 -0.25
CA ASN A 232 28.07 -6.99 0.21
C ASN A 232 28.98 -7.54 1.31
N HIS A 233 28.43 -8.41 2.18
CA HIS A 233 29.18 -9.07 3.25
C HIS A 233 29.86 -10.38 2.82
N PHE A 234 29.45 -10.98 1.70
CA PHE A 234 30.00 -12.26 1.24
C PHE A 234 31.28 -12.07 0.43
N GLY A 235 32.41 -12.55 0.96
CA GLY A 235 33.73 -12.39 0.34
C GLY A 235 34.03 -13.25 -0.88
N ARG A 236 33.03 -13.83 -1.55
CA ARG A 236 33.20 -14.67 -2.75
C ARG A 236 32.16 -14.33 -3.81
N PHE A 237 32.43 -14.71 -5.05
CA PHE A 237 31.43 -14.59 -6.12
C PHE A 237 30.25 -15.53 -5.87
N PHE A 238 29.03 -15.02 -6.02
CA PHE A 238 27.82 -15.86 -5.99
C PHE A 238 27.71 -16.79 -7.18
N THR A 239 28.18 -16.35 -8.35
CA THR A 239 28.14 -17.16 -9.57
C THR A 239 29.49 -17.84 -9.76
N GLY A 240 29.47 -19.17 -9.84
CA GLY A 240 30.62 -19.94 -10.30
C GLY A 240 30.84 -19.64 -11.78
N LYS A 241 31.99 -19.03 -12.10
CA LYS A 241 32.44 -18.85 -13.49
C LYS A 241 33.60 -19.79 -13.74
N PHE A 242 33.50 -20.60 -14.79
CA PHE A 242 34.63 -21.36 -15.31
C PHE A 242 35.42 -20.44 -16.24
N VAL A 243 36.64 -20.08 -15.83
CA VAL A 243 37.59 -19.38 -16.68
C VAL A 243 38.71 -20.37 -17.02
N TRP A 244 38.98 -20.55 -18.31
CA TRP A 244 40.08 -21.37 -18.80
C TRP A 244 41.42 -20.66 -18.54
N LYS A 245 41.87 -20.69 -17.29
CA LYS A 245 43.22 -20.31 -16.90
C LYS A 245 43.57 -21.03 -15.60
N GLU A 246 44.73 -21.66 -15.57
CA GLU A 246 45.35 -22.30 -14.40
C GLU A 246 45.76 -21.25 -13.35
N GLU A 247 44.82 -20.44 -12.88
CA GLU A 247 44.95 -19.57 -11.71
C GLU A 247 43.58 -18.93 -11.48
N VAL A 248 42.83 -19.50 -10.54
CA VAL A 248 41.70 -18.79 -9.94
C VAL A 248 42.31 -17.71 -9.05
N VAL A 249 42.61 -16.56 -9.64
CA VAL A 249 42.99 -15.38 -8.87
C VAL A 249 41.78 -14.99 -8.04
N VAL A 250 41.78 -15.42 -6.78
CA VAL A 250 40.90 -14.89 -5.75
C VAL A 250 41.32 -13.43 -5.57
N TRP A 251 40.71 -12.54 -6.34
CA TRP A 251 40.72 -11.12 -6.00
C TRP A 251 39.88 -10.99 -4.73
N THR A 252 40.54 -11.14 -3.58
CA THR A 252 40.04 -10.65 -2.31
C THR A 252 39.81 -9.16 -2.52
N CYS A 253 38.55 -8.75 -2.70
CA CYS A 253 38.19 -7.36 -2.73
C CYS A 253 38.66 -6.75 -1.41
N CYS A 254 39.63 -5.83 -1.47
CA CYS A 254 40.18 -5.13 -0.32
C CYS A 254 39.06 -4.56 0.55
N THR A 255 38.76 -5.24 1.65
CA THR A 255 38.23 -4.61 2.84
C THR A 255 39.43 -4.17 3.67
N GLU A 256 39.93 -2.95 3.43
CA GLU A 256 40.65 -2.23 4.48
C GLU A 256 39.62 -1.83 5.55
N PRO A 257 39.85 -2.16 6.83
CA PRO A 257 38.98 -1.70 7.91
C PRO A 257 39.20 -0.20 8.12
N MET A 258 38.10 0.56 8.25
CA MET A 258 38.10 1.91 8.84
C MET A 258 38.56 1.87 10.30
#